data_AF-A0AA42ZM23-F1
#
_entry.id   AF-A0AA42ZM23-F1
#
_cell.length_a   1.000
_cell.length_b   1.000
_cell.length_c   1.000
_cell.angle_alpha   90.00
_cell.angle_beta   90.00
_cell.angle_gamma   90.00
#
_symmetry.space_group_name_H-M   'P 1'
#
loop_
_entity.id
_entity.type
_entity.pdbx_description
1 polymer ?
#
loop_
_entity_poly.entity_id
_entity_poly.type
_entity_poly.pdbx_seq_one_letter_code
_entity_poly.pdbx_strand_id
1 'polypeptide(L)'
;MTELLDRDDVIGLLKRLGGDRDEDVLEAARQVHVLITAAGMTWEELLVPDEAVGDSDDAADAEDRDLEDDADAAEDRDLEDDADAAEDHDLADEDAEPPVDRAEKNAESLALIDKLLAKPGISEDFREELNDYKKDIAEDDFGTADHRYLRALYKRLSKQG
;
A
#
# COMPACT_ATOMS: atom_id res chain seq x y z
N MET A 1 -2.76 -4.03 -39.81
CA MET A 1 -1.46 -3.45 -39.45
C MET A 1 -1.63 -2.96 -38.02
N THR A 2 -1.10 -3.71 -37.06
CA THR A 2 -1.08 -3.28 -35.65
C THR A 2 -0.05 -2.17 -35.56
N GLU A 3 -0.48 -0.94 -35.32
CA GLU A 3 0.45 0.13 -34.97
C GLU A 3 1.05 -0.24 -33.61
N LEU A 4 2.38 -0.33 -33.56
CA LEU A 4 3.10 -0.70 -32.34
C LEU A 4 2.94 0.47 -31.37
N LEU A 5 2.32 0.22 -30.21
CA LEU A 5 2.03 1.25 -29.23
C LEU A 5 3.34 1.84 -28.67
N ASP A 6 3.57 3.13 -28.86
CA ASP A 6 4.73 3.83 -28.30
C ASP A 6 4.48 4.22 -26.84
N ARG A 7 5.34 3.73 -25.95
CA ARG A 7 5.20 3.91 -24.51
C ARG A 7 5.40 5.37 -24.09
N ASP A 8 6.32 6.08 -24.73
CA ASP A 8 6.64 7.45 -24.36
C ASP A 8 5.51 8.39 -24.77
N ASP A 9 4.86 8.13 -25.92
CA ASP A 9 3.66 8.85 -26.36
C ASP A 9 2.47 8.65 -25.40
N VAL A 10 2.21 7.42 -24.96
CA VAL A 10 1.13 7.14 -23.98
C VAL A 10 1.43 7.82 -22.64
N ILE A 11 2.67 7.79 -22.16
CA ILE A 11 3.07 8.48 -20.92
C ILE A 11 2.93 10.00 -21.06
N GLY A 12 3.27 10.56 -22.22
CA GLY A 12 3.10 11.98 -22.51
C GLY A 12 1.64 12.43 -22.41
N LEU A 13 0.72 11.63 -22.95
CA LEU A 13 -0.72 11.91 -22.86
C LEU A 13 -1.27 11.72 -21.44
N LEU A 14 -0.83 10.69 -20.72
CA LEU A 14 -1.23 10.49 -19.33
C LEU A 14 -0.80 11.65 -18.42
N LYS A 15 0.40 12.23 -18.65
CA LYS A 15 0.83 13.44 -17.92
C LYS A 15 -0.06 14.65 -18.21
N ARG A 16 -0.61 14.77 -19.42
CA ARG A 16 -1.53 15.86 -19.79
C ARG A 16 -2.90 15.75 -19.12
N LEU A 17 -3.29 14.58 -18.62
CA LEU A 17 -4.51 14.40 -17.83
C LEU A 17 -4.46 15.13 -16.48
N GLY A 18 -3.27 15.44 -15.96
CA GLY A 18 -3.10 16.23 -14.73
C GLY A 18 -3.09 17.75 -14.96
N GLY A 19 -3.47 18.23 -16.15
CA GLY A 19 -3.50 19.66 -16.46
C GLY A 19 -4.76 20.37 -15.93
N ASP A 20 -4.64 21.67 -15.66
CA ASP A 20 -5.73 22.48 -15.07
C ASP A 20 -6.90 22.79 -16.04
N ARG A 21 -6.76 22.44 -17.32
CA ARG A 21 -7.74 22.76 -18.37
C ARG A 21 -8.48 21.51 -18.82
N ASP A 22 -9.78 21.48 -18.55
CA ASP A 22 -10.67 20.37 -18.92
C ASP A 22 -10.62 20.01 -20.41
N GLU A 23 -10.46 21.01 -21.29
CA GLU A 23 -10.35 20.77 -22.74
C GLU A 23 -9.10 19.94 -23.09
N ASP A 24 -7.96 20.29 -22.51
CA ASP A 24 -6.69 19.60 -22.72
C ASP A 24 -6.73 18.18 -22.14
N VAL A 25 -7.42 18.01 -20.99
CA VAL A 25 -7.64 16.72 -20.33
C VAL A 25 -8.53 15.82 -21.20
N LEU A 26 -9.66 16.33 -21.70
CA LEU A 26 -10.58 15.58 -22.54
C LEU A 26 -9.94 15.18 -23.88
N GLU A 27 -9.15 16.06 -24.47
CA GLU A 27 -8.39 15.75 -25.68
C GLU A 27 -7.40 14.62 -25.42
N ALA A 28 -6.59 14.72 -24.36
CA ALA A 28 -5.61 13.71 -23.99
C ALA A 28 -6.27 12.35 -23.71
N ALA A 29 -7.39 12.32 -22.97
CA ALA A 29 -8.12 11.10 -22.67
C ALA A 29 -8.62 10.39 -23.95
N ARG A 30 -9.17 11.16 -24.90
CA ARG A 30 -9.61 10.62 -26.20
C ARG A 30 -8.45 10.07 -27.01
N GLN A 31 -7.31 10.77 -27.02
CA GLN A 31 -6.11 10.33 -27.73
C GLN A 31 -5.55 9.02 -27.17
N VAL A 32 -5.49 8.88 -25.84
CA VAL A 32 -5.09 7.61 -25.17
C VAL A 32 -6.00 6.47 -25.59
N HIS A 33 -7.32 6.68 -25.56
CA HIS A 33 -8.29 5.65 -25.93
C HIS A 33 -8.15 5.21 -27.40
N VAL A 34 -7.93 6.15 -28.31
CA VAL A 34 -7.71 5.85 -29.73
C VAL A 34 -6.44 5.03 -29.93
N LEU A 35 -5.32 5.40 -29.29
CA LEU A 35 -4.04 4.69 -29.41
C LEU A 35 -4.15 3.24 -28.92
N ILE A 36 -4.75 3.02 -27.75
CA ILE A 36 -4.91 1.67 -27.17
C ILE A 36 -5.83 0.81 -28.05
N THR A 37 -6.94 1.38 -28.53
CA THR A 37 -7.88 0.67 -29.42
C THR A 37 -7.27 0.36 -30.78
N ALA A 38 -6.49 1.28 -31.36
CA ALA A 38 -5.81 1.08 -32.63
C ALA A 38 -4.70 0.01 -32.55
N ALA A 39 -4.03 -0.07 -31.40
CA ALA A 39 -3.08 -1.14 -31.09
C ALA A 39 -3.77 -2.50 -30.82
N GLY A 40 -5.09 -2.52 -30.64
CA GLY A 40 -5.86 -3.73 -30.34
C GLY A 40 -5.55 -4.31 -28.96
N MET A 41 -5.01 -3.50 -28.05
CA MET A 41 -4.66 -3.89 -26.68
C MET A 41 -5.75 -3.44 -25.72
N THR A 42 -5.96 -4.17 -24.63
CA THR A 42 -6.77 -3.68 -23.49
C THR A 42 -5.88 -3.12 -22.37
N TRP A 43 -6.48 -2.40 -21.42
CA TRP A 43 -5.76 -1.97 -20.22
C TRP A 43 -5.22 -3.14 -19.40
N GLU A 44 -5.89 -4.28 -19.40
CA GLU A 44 -5.44 -5.50 -18.70
C GLU A 44 -4.20 -6.11 -19.36
N GLU A 45 -4.05 -5.97 -20.69
CA GLU A 45 -2.86 -6.41 -21.41
C GLU A 45 -1.70 -5.43 -21.26
N LEU A 46 -2.01 -4.14 -21.09
CA LEU A 46 -1.02 -3.07 -20.94
C LEU A 46 -0.49 -2.96 -19.51
N LEU A 47 -1.37 -3.15 -18.53
CA LEU A 47 -1.04 -3.12 -17.12
C LEU A 47 -0.48 -4.49 -16.75
N VAL A 48 0.80 -4.50 -16.40
CA VAL A 48 1.40 -5.70 -15.79
C VAL A 48 0.64 -5.91 -14.48
N PRO A 49 -0.01 -7.08 -14.27
CA PRO A 49 -0.70 -7.36 -13.04
C PRO A 49 0.28 -7.14 -11.91
N ASP A 50 -0.17 -6.31 -10.98
CA ASP A 50 0.58 -6.02 -9.79
C ASP A 50 0.59 -7.32 -8.97
N GLU A 51 1.69 -8.08 -9.06
CA GLU A 51 1.97 -9.19 -8.16
C GLU A 51 2.18 -8.59 -6.75
N ALA A 52 1.06 -8.20 -6.13
CA ALA A 52 0.88 -7.79 -4.75
C ALA A 52 1.88 -6.74 -4.23
N VAL A 53 1.77 -5.48 -4.63
CA VAL A 53 2.05 -4.33 -3.78
C VAL A 53 0.78 -4.06 -3.00
N GLY A 54 0.80 -4.51 -1.75
CA GLY A 54 -0.26 -4.23 -0.81
C GLY A 54 -0.25 -2.76 -0.43
N ASP A 55 -1.46 -2.31 -0.13
CA ASP A 55 -1.79 -1.27 0.82
C ASP A 55 -1.69 0.20 0.36
N SER A 56 -2.68 0.96 0.80
CA SER A 56 -2.41 2.33 1.24
C SER A 56 -3.15 3.41 0.47
N ASP A 57 -4.25 3.96 0.98
CA ASP A 57 -4.46 5.41 1.17
C ASP A 57 -5.97 5.72 1.28
N ASP A 58 -6.51 5.95 2.48
CA ASP A 58 -6.38 7.16 3.31
C ASP A 58 -7.56 8.13 3.07
N ALA A 59 -8.44 8.18 4.05
CA ALA A 59 -9.39 9.26 4.26
C ALA A 59 -9.72 9.34 5.76
N ALA A 60 -8.71 9.68 6.56
CA ALA A 60 -8.89 10.14 7.93
C ALA A 60 -8.53 11.63 8.00
N ASP A 61 -9.50 12.49 7.70
CA ASP A 61 -9.44 13.93 8.00
C ASP A 61 -10.69 14.34 8.78
N ALA A 62 -10.50 14.58 10.08
CA ALA A 62 -10.96 15.77 10.81
C ALA A 62 -11.04 15.45 12.30
N GLU A 63 -10.03 15.91 13.03
CA GLU A 63 -10.09 16.06 14.47
C GLU A 63 -11.14 17.12 14.88
N ASP A 64 -11.58 16.97 16.13
CA ASP A 64 -11.93 18.06 17.05
C ASP A 64 -13.31 18.74 16.91
N ARG A 65 -14.28 18.29 17.73
CA ARG A 65 -15.25 19.18 18.39
C ARG A 65 -15.54 18.74 19.82
N ASP A 66 -15.03 19.57 20.72
CA ASP A 66 -15.38 19.80 22.12
C ASP A 66 -16.74 19.29 22.64
N LEU A 67 -16.63 18.76 23.86
CA LEU A 67 -17.64 18.43 24.86
C LEU A 67 -18.52 19.63 25.22
N GLU A 68 -19.85 19.48 25.33
CA GLU A 68 -20.73 20.03 26.40
C GLU A 68 -22.03 19.17 26.42
N ASP A 69 -22.28 18.44 27.51
CA ASP A 69 -23.32 18.76 28.52
C ASP A 69 -24.75 18.39 28.09
N ASP A 70 -25.25 17.25 28.58
CA ASP A 70 -26.64 17.15 29.06
C ASP A 70 -26.75 15.95 30.02
N ALA A 71 -26.85 16.27 31.31
CA ALA A 71 -27.25 15.34 32.34
C ALA A 71 -28.76 15.07 32.25
N ASP A 72 -29.15 13.91 32.79
CA ASP A 72 -30.53 13.50 33.12
C ASP A 72 -31.46 13.04 31.98
N ALA A 73 -31.54 11.72 31.80
CA ALA A 73 -32.82 11.01 32.00
C ALA A 73 -32.59 9.50 32.10
N ALA A 74 -32.81 8.96 33.29
CA ALA A 74 -32.98 7.54 33.51
C ALA A 74 -34.28 7.05 32.85
N GLU A 75 -34.20 6.02 32.00
CA GLU A 75 -35.28 5.04 31.84
C GLU A 75 -34.66 3.65 31.60
N ASP A 76 -34.53 2.91 32.69
CA ASP A 76 -35.10 1.57 32.86
C ASP A 76 -35.11 0.67 31.61
N ARG A 77 -34.06 -0.14 31.46
CA ARG A 77 -34.14 -1.42 30.74
C ARG A 77 -33.56 -2.51 31.60
N ASP A 78 -34.44 -3.06 32.43
CA ASP A 78 -34.49 -4.46 32.81
C ASP A 78 -34.06 -5.38 31.65
N LEU A 79 -32.85 -5.93 31.74
CA LEU A 79 -32.41 -7.10 30.98
C LEU A 79 -31.63 -7.98 31.94
N GLU A 80 -32.37 -8.65 32.83
CA GLU A 80 -31.88 -9.86 33.47
C GLU A 80 -31.87 -11.02 32.46
N ASP A 81 -30.79 -11.82 32.56
CA ASP A 81 -30.78 -13.27 32.37
C ASP A 81 -30.82 -13.80 30.92
N ASP A 82 -29.67 -14.29 30.42
CA ASP A 82 -29.32 -15.70 30.62
C ASP A 82 -27.91 -15.98 30.09
N ALA A 83 -27.23 -16.87 30.80
CA ALA A 83 -25.85 -17.27 30.60
C ALA A 83 -25.66 -18.17 29.35
N ASP A 84 -24.40 -18.55 29.15
CA ASP A 84 -23.96 -19.69 28.33
C ASP A 84 -23.99 -19.52 26.81
N ALA A 85 -22.88 -19.07 26.25
CA ALA A 85 -21.89 -20.02 25.72
C ALA A 85 -20.68 -19.25 25.20
N ALA A 86 -19.51 -19.69 25.65
CA ALA A 86 -18.27 -19.43 24.96
C ALA A 86 -18.37 -20.02 23.54
N GLU A 87 -18.74 -19.20 22.55
CA GLU A 87 -18.16 -19.37 21.22
C GLU A 87 -16.83 -18.63 21.24
N ASP A 88 -15.85 -19.39 21.73
CA ASP A 88 -14.49 -19.40 21.24
C ASP A 88 -14.52 -19.31 19.71
N HIS A 89 -14.63 -18.09 19.20
CA HIS A 89 -14.30 -17.77 17.82
C HIS A 89 -12.77 -17.73 17.76
N ASP A 90 -12.19 -18.91 17.94
CA ASP A 90 -10.86 -19.29 17.50
C ASP A 90 -10.88 -19.13 15.96
N LEU A 91 -10.84 -17.87 15.52
CA LEU A 91 -10.24 -17.54 14.23
C LEU A 91 -8.77 -17.85 14.41
N ALA A 92 -8.45 -19.14 14.31
CA ALA A 92 -7.18 -19.53 13.74
C ALA A 92 -7.09 -18.79 12.41
N ASP A 93 -6.36 -17.69 12.45
CA ASP A 93 -5.88 -16.94 11.31
C ASP A 93 -5.22 -17.97 10.38
N GLU A 94 -5.99 -18.43 9.38
CA GLU A 94 -5.60 -19.53 8.49
C GLU A 94 -4.45 -19.13 7.54
N ASP A 95 -4.03 -17.86 7.64
CA ASP A 95 -2.90 -17.21 6.95
C ASP A 95 -1.74 -16.84 7.90
N ALA A 96 -1.76 -17.28 9.16
CA ALA A 96 -0.66 -17.06 10.08
C ALA A 96 0.58 -17.83 9.60
N GLU A 97 1.50 -17.11 8.94
CA GLU A 97 2.76 -17.70 8.49
C GLU A 97 3.45 -18.42 9.65
N PRO A 98 3.93 -19.65 9.43
CA PRO A 98 4.55 -20.41 10.50
C PRO A 98 5.74 -19.61 11.05
N PRO A 99 5.95 -19.62 12.39
CA PRO A 99 6.89 -18.72 13.06
C PRO A 99 8.35 -18.89 12.60
N VAL A 100 8.68 -20.03 12.00
CA VAL A 100 9.99 -20.30 11.40
C VAL A 100 10.22 -19.51 10.11
N ASP A 101 9.23 -19.47 9.21
CA ASP A 101 9.31 -18.72 7.96
C ASP A 101 9.31 -17.20 8.23
N ARG A 102 8.55 -16.75 9.25
CA ARG A 102 8.55 -15.36 9.71
C ARG A 102 9.93 -14.93 10.23
N ALA A 103 10.54 -15.72 11.11
CA ALA A 103 11.85 -15.40 11.66
C ALA A 103 12.96 -15.32 10.57
N GLU A 104 12.91 -16.21 9.58
CA GLU A 104 13.85 -16.18 8.44
C GLU A 104 13.65 -14.93 7.57
N LYS A 105 12.40 -14.52 7.32
CA LYS A 105 12.08 -13.29 6.58
C LYS A 105 12.46 -12.02 7.34
N ASN A 106 12.25 -12.00 8.67
CA ASN A 106 12.72 -10.92 9.55
C ASN A 106 14.24 -10.78 9.47
N ALA A 107 14.98 -11.89 9.55
CA ALA A 107 16.44 -11.89 9.42
C ALA A 107 16.92 -11.41 8.04
N GLU A 108 16.26 -11.83 6.95
CA GLU A 108 16.54 -11.33 5.60
C GLU A 108 16.31 -9.81 5.53
N SER A 109 15.20 -9.33 6.08
CA SER A 109 14.80 -7.91 6.05
C SER A 109 15.78 -7.04 6.82
N LEU A 110 16.19 -7.44 8.02
CA LEU A 110 17.25 -6.75 8.77
C LEU A 110 18.55 -6.65 7.98
N ALA A 111 18.95 -7.74 7.31
CA ALA A 111 20.14 -7.75 6.47
C ALA A 111 20.02 -6.84 5.23
N LEU A 112 18.82 -6.67 4.68
CA LEU A 112 18.55 -5.72 3.59
C LEU A 112 18.61 -4.27 4.08
N ILE A 113 17.99 -3.98 5.22
CA ILE A 113 18.00 -2.67 5.84
C ILE A 113 19.45 -2.22 6.14
N ASP A 114 20.28 -3.09 6.73
CA ASP A 114 21.68 -2.75 7.01
C ASP A 114 22.47 -2.41 5.73
N LYS A 115 22.21 -3.12 4.63
CA LYS A 115 22.84 -2.82 3.34
C LYS A 115 22.34 -1.50 2.76
N LEU A 116 21.08 -1.15 2.96
CA LEU A 116 20.52 0.15 2.55
C LEU A 116 21.14 1.29 3.36
N LEU A 117 21.21 1.14 4.69
CA LEU A 117 21.83 2.12 5.59
C LEU A 117 23.32 2.35 5.29
N ALA A 118 24.03 1.31 4.85
CA ALA A 118 25.44 1.41 4.47
C ALA A 118 25.69 2.18 3.16
N LYS A 119 24.65 2.48 2.36
CA LYS A 119 24.83 3.22 1.09
C LYS A 119 25.11 4.70 1.35
N PRO A 120 26.16 5.27 0.73
CA PRO A 120 26.40 6.70 0.79
C PRO A 120 25.35 7.44 -0.06
N GLY A 121 24.90 8.60 0.42
CA GLY A 121 23.97 9.46 -0.32
C GLY A 121 22.47 9.23 -0.06
N ILE A 122 22.11 8.39 0.92
CA ILE A 122 20.73 8.33 1.44
C ILE A 122 20.43 9.53 2.35
N SER A 123 19.18 10.03 2.28
CA SER A 123 18.67 11.12 3.13
C SER A 123 18.57 10.70 4.60
N GLU A 124 18.50 11.69 5.49
CA GLU A 124 18.27 11.42 6.92
C GLU A 124 16.86 10.84 7.16
N ASP A 125 15.83 11.37 6.50
CA ASP A 125 14.46 10.84 6.58
C ASP A 125 14.40 9.36 6.19
N PHE A 126 15.09 8.97 5.12
CA PHE A 126 15.12 7.57 4.69
C PHE A 126 15.92 6.68 5.65
N ARG A 127 16.91 7.23 6.36
CA ARG A 127 17.59 6.47 7.43
C ARG A 127 16.69 6.27 8.62
N GLU A 128 15.88 7.27 8.97
CA GLU A 128 14.93 7.19 10.07
C GLU A 128 13.87 6.12 9.78
N GLU A 129 13.25 6.16 8.61
CA GLU A 129 12.30 5.13 8.13
C GLU A 129 12.89 3.72 8.22
N LEU A 130 14.13 3.54 7.74
CA LEU A 130 14.83 2.24 7.83
C LEU A 130 15.12 1.80 9.27
N ASN A 131 15.26 2.72 10.22
CA ASN A 131 15.40 2.37 11.64
C ASN A 131 14.05 2.08 12.29
N ASP A 132 12.96 2.71 11.84
CA ASP A 132 11.61 2.40 12.31
C ASP A 132 11.20 0.98 11.88
N TYR A 133 11.47 0.59 10.64
CA TYR A 133 11.29 -0.80 10.21
C TYR A 133 12.07 -1.82 11.06
N LYS A 134 13.23 -1.46 11.62
CA LYS A 134 13.94 -2.35 12.57
C LYS A 134 13.21 -2.51 13.90
N LYS A 135 12.50 -1.47 14.36
CA LYS A 135 11.67 -1.52 15.57
C LYS A 135 10.44 -2.37 15.32
N ASP A 136 9.75 -2.16 14.20
CA ASP A 136 8.57 -2.93 13.80
C ASP A 136 8.88 -4.44 13.71
N ILE A 137 10.03 -4.80 13.12
CA ILE A 137 10.51 -6.20 13.09
C ILE A 137 10.77 -6.75 14.50
N ALA A 138 11.24 -5.93 15.44
CA ALA A 138 11.50 -6.34 16.82
C ALA A 138 10.20 -6.46 17.65
N GLU A 139 9.16 -5.71 17.28
CA GLU A 139 7.83 -5.73 17.89
C GLU A 139 6.90 -6.78 17.24
N ASP A 140 7.41 -7.51 16.24
CA ASP A 140 6.67 -8.48 15.40
C ASP A 140 5.49 -7.85 14.62
N ASP A 141 5.53 -6.53 14.44
CA ASP A 141 4.58 -5.71 13.67
C ASP A 141 5.11 -5.44 12.26
N PHE A 142 5.76 -6.45 11.66
CA PHE A 142 6.33 -6.35 10.32
C PHE A 142 5.87 -7.54 9.49
N GLY A 143 5.02 -7.28 8.51
CA GLY A 143 4.27 -8.29 7.79
C GLY A 143 4.93 -8.78 6.50
N THR A 144 4.26 -9.72 5.84
CA THR A 144 4.67 -10.26 4.54
C THR A 144 4.73 -9.19 3.46
N ALA A 145 3.84 -8.19 3.51
CA ALA A 145 3.82 -7.05 2.59
C ALA A 145 5.08 -6.20 2.74
N ASP A 146 5.48 -5.91 3.98
CA ASP A 146 6.66 -5.10 4.30
C ASP A 146 7.96 -5.80 3.89
N HIS A 147 8.05 -7.12 4.11
CA HIS A 147 9.15 -7.95 3.60
C HIS A 147 9.28 -7.84 2.07
N ARG A 148 8.14 -7.91 1.37
CA ARG A 148 8.11 -7.81 -0.09
C ARG A 148 8.54 -6.42 -0.55
N TYR A 149 8.05 -5.38 0.13
CA TYR A 149 8.41 -3.98 -0.13
C TYR A 149 9.93 -3.76 0.03
N LEU A 150 10.53 -4.15 1.15
CA LEU A 150 11.98 -4.02 1.38
C LEU A 150 12.82 -4.74 0.31
N ARG A 151 12.40 -5.93 -0.12
CA ARG A 151 13.09 -6.68 -1.17
C ARG A 151 13.00 -5.98 -2.53
N ALA A 152 11.83 -5.46 -2.88
CA ALA A 152 11.63 -4.70 -4.11
C ALA A 152 12.44 -3.40 -4.11
N LEU A 153 12.41 -2.67 -2.99
CA LEU A 153 13.17 -1.44 -2.77
C LEU A 153 14.67 -1.68 -2.92
N TYR A 154 15.21 -2.68 -2.21
CA TYR A 154 16.62 -3.05 -2.31
C TYR A 154 17.04 -3.41 -3.74
N LYS A 155 16.21 -4.18 -4.46
CA LYS A 155 16.47 -4.56 -5.86
C LYS A 155 16.53 -3.34 -6.78
N ARG A 156 15.63 -2.38 -6.61
CA ARG A 156 15.61 -1.13 -7.39
C ARG A 156 16.85 -0.29 -7.13
N LEU A 157 17.19 -0.07 -5.86
CA LEU A 157 18.36 0.73 -5.48
C LEU A 157 19.68 0.05 -5.81
N SER A 158 19.71 -1.27 -6.00
CA SER A 158 20.93 -2.00 -6.37
C SER A 158 21.12 -2.13 -7.89
N LYS A 159 20.09 -1.82 -8.69
CA LYS A 159 20.19 -1.74 -10.16
C LYS A 159 20.57 -0.34 -10.65
N GLN A 160 20.39 0.68 -9.80
CA GLN A 160 20.69 2.08 -10.11
C GLN A 160 22.08 2.56 -9.64
N GLY A 161 22.86 1.70 -8.98
CA GLY A 161 24.26 1.96 -8.62
C GLY A 161 25.21 1.19 -9.52
#